data_AF-A0A7W0LS26-F1
#
_entry.id   AF-A0A7W0LS26-F1
#
_cell.length_a   1.000
_cell.length_b   1.000
_cell.length_c   1.000
_cell.angle_alpha   90.00
_cell.angle_beta   90.00
_cell.angle_gamma   90.00
#
_symmetry.space_group_name_H-M   'P 1'
#
loop_
_entity.id
_entity.type
_entity.pdbx_description
1 polymer ?
#
loop_
_entity_poly.entity_id
_entity_poly.type
_entity_poly.pdbx_seq_one_letter_code
_entity_poly.pdbx_strand_id
1 'polypeptide(L)'
;MASAPVDVGALRRGDLPAVCVKTGVPTEFLVRTGFTVVPGWTWWLLLCGVVPFVLAQVFAGEKVEATLPVSDEALRRVRAWRWAWRICAALAVVLIVLAGVLGSAAVAWAGAALIVASLVVSVGANLVWVGVTNTRRRDQVFLTRVHPRFAYELGRRSVRV
;
A
#
# COMPACT_ATOMS: atom_id res chain seq x y z
N MET A 1 -13.03 7.11 7.61
CA MET A 1 -12.41 7.15 6.27
C MET A 1 -13.49 6.89 5.23
N ALA A 2 -13.38 7.47 4.04
CA ALA A 2 -14.34 7.28 2.96
C ALA A 2 -13.77 6.36 1.87
N SER A 3 -14.65 5.94 0.96
CA SER A 3 -14.31 5.26 -0.28
C SER A 3 -15.03 5.92 -1.44
N ALA A 4 -14.38 5.98 -2.60
CA ALA A 4 -14.99 6.56 -3.79
C ALA A 4 -14.57 5.78 -5.05
N PRO A 5 -15.51 5.54 -6.00
CA PRO A 5 -15.17 4.98 -7.30
C PRO A 5 -14.46 6.02 -8.16
N VAL A 6 -13.42 5.59 -8.87
CA VAL A 6 -12.66 6.42 -9.82
C VAL A 6 -12.42 5.62 -11.08
N ASP A 7 -12.53 6.28 -12.23
CA ASP A 7 -12.13 5.73 -13.52
C ASP A 7 -10.61 5.53 -13.59
N VAL A 8 -10.18 4.36 -14.06
CA VAL A 8 -8.74 4.00 -14.13
C VAL A 8 -7.96 4.97 -15.04
N GLY A 9 -8.59 5.44 -16.12
CA GLY A 9 -8.00 6.42 -17.04
C GLY A 9 -7.82 7.79 -16.38
N ALA A 10 -8.84 8.28 -15.66
CA ALA A 10 -8.73 9.51 -14.86
C ALA A 10 -7.64 9.40 -13.78
N LEU A 11 -7.56 8.25 -13.10
CA LEU A 11 -6.54 7.96 -12.10
C LEU A 11 -5.12 7.97 -12.67
N ARG A 12 -4.92 7.40 -13.85
CA ARG A 12 -3.61 7.42 -14.55
C ARG A 12 -3.21 8.82 -14.98
N ARG A 13 -4.15 9.57 -15.57
CA ARG A 13 -3.93 10.95 -16.02
C ARG A 13 -3.76 11.94 -14.87
N GLY A 14 -4.18 11.59 -13.65
CA GLY A 14 -4.18 12.50 -12.51
C GLY A 14 -5.29 13.53 -12.58
N ASP A 15 -6.36 13.27 -13.33
CA ASP A 15 -7.54 14.14 -13.43
C ASP A 15 -8.43 13.94 -12.19
N LEU A 16 -7.90 14.34 -11.05
CA LEU A 16 -8.50 14.23 -9.74
C LEU A 16 -8.72 15.63 -9.14
N PRO A 17 -9.64 15.79 -8.17
CA PRO A 17 -9.78 17.06 -7.48
C PRO A 17 -8.46 17.45 -6.80
N ALA A 18 -8.12 18.75 -6.80
CA ALA A 18 -6.91 19.32 -6.22
C ALA A 18 -6.95 19.34 -4.68
N VAL A 19 -7.23 18.19 -4.09
CA VAL A 19 -7.38 17.96 -2.65
C VAL A 19 -6.60 16.69 -2.30
N CYS A 20 -5.76 16.76 -1.28
CA CYS A 20 -4.94 15.64 -0.86
C CYS A 20 -5.81 14.43 -0.48
N VAL A 21 -5.52 13.27 -1.06
CA VAL A 21 -6.27 12.02 -0.84
C VAL A 21 -6.28 11.60 0.63
N LYS A 22 -5.23 11.92 1.39
CA LYS A 22 -5.09 11.51 2.80
C LYS A 22 -5.48 12.56 3.83
N THR A 23 -5.09 13.81 3.62
CA THR A 23 -5.30 14.88 4.61
C THR A 23 -6.49 15.77 4.29
N GLY A 24 -7.00 15.76 3.05
CA GLY A 24 -8.09 16.65 2.63
C GLY A 24 -7.71 18.12 2.48
N VAL A 25 -6.42 18.46 2.58
CA VAL A 25 -5.95 19.84 2.33
C VAL A 25 -5.88 20.10 0.83
N PRO A 26 -6.17 21.31 0.34
CA PRO A 26 -5.94 21.67 -1.06
C PRO A 26 -4.48 21.43 -1.45
N THR A 27 -4.26 20.80 -2.60
CA THR A 27 -2.91 20.53 -3.10
C THR A 27 -2.88 20.39 -4.62
N GLU A 28 -1.86 20.96 -5.24
CA GLU A 28 -1.58 20.83 -6.68
C GLU A 28 -0.52 19.75 -6.95
N PHE A 29 0.10 19.21 -5.90
CA PHE A 29 1.16 18.22 -6.01
C PHE A 29 0.60 16.85 -6.33
N LEU A 30 0.95 16.37 -7.52
CA LEU A 30 0.59 15.05 -8.03
C LEU A 30 1.77 14.08 -7.88
N VAL A 31 1.49 12.91 -7.31
CA VAL A 31 2.49 11.87 -7.08
C VAL A 31 2.07 10.62 -7.82
N ARG A 32 2.94 10.15 -8.72
CA ARG A 32 2.79 8.84 -9.35
C ARG A 32 3.13 7.75 -8.35
N THR A 33 2.20 6.81 -8.18
CA THR A 33 2.38 5.67 -7.30
C THR A 33 1.78 4.42 -7.93
N GLY A 34 2.48 3.30 -7.79
CA GLY A 34 1.98 1.99 -8.20
C GLY A 34 1.23 1.34 -7.04
N PHE A 35 0.02 0.90 -7.30
CA PHE A 35 -0.75 0.06 -6.41
C PHE A 35 -0.74 -1.37 -6.92
N THR A 36 -0.61 -2.33 -6.00
CA THR A 36 -0.85 -3.74 -6.32
C THR A 36 -2.23 -4.09 -5.80
N VAL A 37 -3.14 -4.43 -6.69
CA VAL A 37 -4.45 -4.95 -6.31
C VAL A 37 -4.29 -6.45 -6.10
N VAL A 38 -4.50 -6.88 -4.86
CA VAL A 38 -4.40 -8.29 -4.49
C VAL A 38 -5.81 -8.86 -4.34
N PRO A 39 -6.10 -10.02 -4.94
CA PRO A 39 -7.41 -10.66 -4.80
C PRO A 39 -7.75 -10.95 -3.33
N GLY A 40 -9.00 -10.73 -2.92
CA GLY A 40 -9.42 -10.97 -1.53
C GLY A 40 -9.18 -12.41 -1.05
N TRP A 41 -9.21 -13.39 -1.95
CA TRP A 41 -9.00 -14.80 -1.62
C TRP A 41 -7.57 -15.09 -1.14
N THR A 42 -6.57 -14.28 -1.49
CA THR A 42 -5.19 -14.52 -1.04
C THR A 42 -5.07 -14.43 0.47
N TRP A 43 -5.96 -13.71 1.16
CA TRP A 43 -5.97 -13.67 2.63
C TRP A 43 -6.16 -15.04 3.27
N TRP A 44 -6.89 -15.96 2.61
CA TRP A 44 -7.02 -17.34 3.09
C TRP A 44 -5.69 -18.11 3.06
N LEU A 45 -4.78 -17.78 2.13
CA LEU A 45 -3.46 -18.42 2.06
C LEU A 45 -2.59 -18.09 3.27
N LEU A 46 -2.90 -17.00 3.98
CA LEU A 46 -2.18 -16.65 5.20
C LEU A 46 -2.37 -17.71 6.29
N LEU A 47 -3.50 -18.43 6.30
CA LEU A 47 -3.73 -19.59 7.18
C LEU A 47 -2.86 -20.79 6.80
N CYS A 48 -2.52 -20.93 5.53
CA CYS A 48 -1.60 -21.98 5.04
C CYS A 48 -0.12 -21.61 5.25
N GLY A 49 0.16 -20.37 5.67
CA GLY A 49 1.50 -19.86 5.94
C GLY A 49 1.85 -18.63 5.13
N VAL A 50 2.95 -17.99 5.55
CA VAL A 50 3.42 -16.72 4.97
C VAL A 50 3.95 -16.88 3.53
N VAL A 51 4.63 -17.98 3.25
CA VAL A 51 5.26 -18.24 1.94
C VAL A 51 4.23 -18.30 0.79
N PRO A 52 3.16 -19.14 0.86
CA PRO A 52 2.16 -19.17 -0.21
C PRO A 52 1.41 -17.85 -0.34
N PHE A 53 1.18 -17.12 0.76
CA PHE A 53 0.59 -15.79 0.74
C PHE A 53 1.43 -14.79 -0.07
N VAL A 54 2.74 -14.72 0.20
CA VAL A 54 3.65 -13.81 -0.52
C VAL A 54 3.76 -14.19 -2.00
N LEU A 55 3.91 -15.48 -2.32
CA LEU A 55 3.92 -15.96 -3.70
C LEU A 55 2.64 -15.54 -4.44
N ALA A 56 1.48 -15.76 -3.85
CA ALA A 56 0.22 -15.38 -4.48
C ALA A 56 0.08 -13.87 -4.65
N GLN A 57 0.56 -13.05 -3.70
CA GLN A 57 0.59 -11.59 -3.90
C GLN A 57 1.47 -11.16 -5.08
N VAL A 58 2.60 -11.83 -5.28
CA VAL A 58 3.53 -11.52 -6.38
C VAL A 58 2.96 -11.95 -7.72
N PHE A 59 2.33 -13.13 -7.79
CA PHE A 59 1.81 -13.70 -9.05
C PHE A 59 0.42 -13.19 -9.42
N ALA A 60 -0.48 -13.03 -8.45
CA ALA A 60 -1.85 -12.60 -8.68
C ALA A 60 -2.06 -11.09 -8.51
N GLY A 61 -1.02 -10.36 -8.10
CA GLY A 61 -1.07 -8.92 -7.89
C GLY A 61 -1.09 -8.16 -9.21
N GLU A 62 -2.18 -7.46 -9.48
CA GLU A 62 -2.28 -6.59 -10.65
C GLU A 62 -1.73 -5.19 -10.33
N LYS A 63 -0.78 -4.71 -11.12
CA LYS A 63 -0.16 -3.39 -10.92
C LYS A 63 -1.01 -2.31 -11.60
N VAL A 64 -1.54 -1.39 -10.80
CA VAL A 64 -2.28 -0.22 -11.27
C VAL A 64 -1.46 1.02 -10.96
N GLU A 65 -1.02 1.72 -12.01
CA GLU A 65 -0.41 3.03 -11.86
C GLU A 65 -1.48 4.09 -11.61
N ALA A 66 -1.24 4.93 -10.62
CA ALA A 66 -2.15 5.97 -10.20
C ALA A 66 -1.37 7.26 -9.93
N THR A 67 -1.91 8.38 -10.39
CA THR A 67 -1.39 9.71 -10.11
C THR A 67 -2.31 10.35 -9.10
N LEU A 68 -1.88 10.47 -7.84
CA LEU A 68 -2.72 10.95 -6.74
C LEU A 68 -2.26 12.32 -6.22
N PRO A 69 -3.20 13.23 -5.88
CA PRO A 69 -2.87 14.46 -5.18
C PRO A 69 -2.49 14.15 -3.73
N VAL A 70 -1.26 14.46 -3.35
CA VAL A 70 -0.72 14.18 -2.02
C VAL A 70 0.05 15.40 -1.52
N SER A 71 -0.26 15.86 -0.31
CA SER A 71 0.47 16.95 0.32
C SER A 71 1.90 16.55 0.72
N ASP A 72 2.83 17.50 0.71
CA ASP A 72 4.22 17.26 1.09
C ASP A 72 4.38 16.69 2.49
N GLU A 73 3.57 17.12 3.45
CA GLU A 73 3.57 16.60 4.81
C GLU A 73 3.27 15.09 4.85
N ALA A 74 2.23 14.66 4.11
CA ALA A 74 1.88 13.26 4.00
C ALA A 74 2.99 12.47 3.29
N LEU A 75 3.59 13.06 2.25
CA LEU A 75 4.70 12.46 1.52
C LEU A 75 5.94 12.26 2.40
N ARG A 76 6.33 13.26 3.20
CA ARG A 76 7.46 13.20 4.12
C ARG A 76 7.26 12.11 5.16
N ARG A 77 6.04 12.00 5.72
CA ARG A 77 5.72 10.96 6.72
C ARG A 77 5.86 9.56 6.15
N VAL A 78 5.40 9.34 4.92
CA VAL A 78 5.53 8.06 4.22
C VAL A 78 6.98 7.75 3.88
N ARG A 79 7.73 8.74 3.40
CA ARG A 79 9.16 8.57 3.09
C ARG A 79 9.93 8.20 4.35
N ALA A 80 9.73 8.92 5.46
CA ALA A 80 10.36 8.60 6.74
C ALA A 80 10.04 7.18 7.20
N TRP A 81 8.77 6.78 7.12
CA TRP A 81 8.35 5.43 7.48
C TRP A 81 8.96 4.36 6.56
N ARG A 82 8.97 4.57 5.24
CA ARG A 82 9.58 3.65 4.27
C ARG A 82 11.08 3.51 4.51
N TRP A 83 11.76 4.60 4.85
CA TRP A 83 13.18 4.56 5.21
C TRP A 83 13.43 3.77 6.50
N ALA A 84 12.66 4.05 7.56
CA ALA A 84 12.76 3.30 8.81
C ALA A 84 12.52 1.79 8.60
N TRP A 85 11.51 1.44 7.77
CA TRP A 85 11.22 0.06 7.43
C TRP A 85 12.36 -0.60 6.63
N ARG A 86 12.94 0.09 5.65
CA ARG A 86 14.10 -0.43 4.89
C ARG A 86 15.29 -0.72 5.81
N ILE A 87 15.56 0.16 6.77
CA ILE A 87 16.64 -0.04 7.75
C ILE A 87 16.33 -1.27 8.62
N CYS A 88 15.10 -1.40 9.13
CA CYS A 88 14.70 -2.57 9.93
C CYS A 88 14.78 -3.87 9.13
N ALA A 89 14.32 -3.87 7.88
CA ALA A 89 14.37 -5.04 7.00
C ALA A 89 15.83 -5.45 6.69
N ALA A 90 16.70 -4.48 6.41
CA ALA A 90 18.13 -4.75 6.20
C ALA A 90 18.78 -5.34 7.47
N LEU A 91 18.46 -4.78 8.64
CA LEU A 91 18.97 -5.29 9.92
C LEU A 91 18.52 -6.74 10.19
N ALA A 92 17.27 -7.07 9.85
CA ALA A 92 16.74 -8.42 9.98
C ALA A 92 17.50 -9.44 9.12
N VAL A 93 17.82 -9.08 7.88
CA VAL A 93 18.60 -9.93 6.98
C VAL A 93 20.01 -10.16 7.52
N VAL A 94 20.68 -9.10 7.99
CA VAL A 94 22.03 -9.21 8.59
C VAL A 94 22.03 -10.15 9.80
N LEU A 95 21.04 -10.03 10.68
CA LEU A 95 20.92 -10.91 11.86
C LEU A 95 20.74 -12.39 11.47
N ILE A 96 20.01 -12.68 10.41
CA ILE A 96 19.84 -14.06 9.91
C ILE A 96 21.13 -14.62 9.32
N VAL A 97 21.86 -13.82 8.57
CA VAL A 97 23.17 -14.23 8.03
C VAL A 97 24.12 -14.53 9.18
N LEU A 98 24.17 -13.67 10.21
CA LEU A 98 24.94 -13.95 11.42
C LEU A 98 24.47 -15.22 12.13
N ALA A 99 23.16 -15.46 12.24
CA ALA A 99 22.61 -16.69 12.83
C ALA A 99 23.16 -17.95 12.17
N GLY A 100 23.19 -17.96 10.83
CA GLY A 100 23.69 -19.08 10.03
C GLY A 100 25.19 -19.31 10.23
N VAL A 101 25.97 -18.24 10.37
CA VAL A 101 27.42 -18.34 10.62
C VAL A 101 27.72 -18.82 12.04
N LEU A 102 26.96 -18.37 13.03
CA LEU A 102 27.17 -18.77 14.44
C LEU A 102 26.55 -20.12 14.82
N GLY A 103 25.74 -20.73 13.96
CA GLY A 103 25.14 -22.06 14.19
C GLY A 103 24.17 -22.15 15.38
N SER A 104 23.75 -21.02 15.94
CA SER A 104 22.90 -21.00 17.13
C SER A 104 21.41 -21.00 16.76
N ALA A 105 20.68 -22.02 17.22
CA ALA A 105 19.25 -22.13 17.00
C ALA A 105 18.46 -20.92 17.57
N ALA A 106 18.93 -20.34 18.67
CA ALA A 106 18.33 -19.16 19.28
C ALA A 106 18.33 -17.94 18.34
N VAL A 107 19.44 -17.70 17.63
CA VAL A 107 19.55 -16.56 16.71
C VAL A 107 18.74 -16.82 15.43
N ALA A 108 18.59 -18.08 15.01
CA ALA A 108 17.74 -18.45 13.87
C ALA A 108 16.26 -18.16 14.14
N TRP A 109 15.74 -18.53 15.31
CA TRP A 109 14.38 -18.21 15.72
C TRP A 109 14.15 -16.71 15.92
N ALA A 110 15.13 -16.00 16.49
CA ALA A 110 15.07 -14.54 16.61
C ALA A 110 15.01 -13.86 15.23
N GLY A 111 15.81 -14.30 14.26
CA GLY A 111 15.79 -13.79 12.89
C GLY A 111 14.46 -14.08 12.17
N ALA A 112 13.92 -15.29 12.32
CA ALA A 112 12.61 -15.65 11.76
C ALA A 112 11.48 -14.79 12.34
N ALA A 113 11.46 -14.59 13.66
CA ALA A 113 10.49 -13.72 14.33
C ALA A 113 10.60 -12.27 13.82
N LEU A 114 11.82 -11.78 13.58
CA LEU A 114 12.06 -10.44 13.05
C LEU A 114 11.60 -10.28 11.60
N ILE A 115 11.74 -11.31 10.75
CA ILE A 115 11.15 -11.33 9.41
C ILE A 115 9.63 -11.24 9.49
N VAL A 116 9.01 -12.08 10.33
CA VAL A 116 7.55 -12.10 10.47
C VAL A 116 7.06 -10.74 10.98
N ALA A 117 7.71 -10.17 12.00
CA ALA A 117 7.40 -8.84 12.51
C ALA A 117 7.57 -7.75 11.44
N SER A 118 8.67 -7.77 10.69
CA SER A 118 8.93 -6.84 9.59
C SER A 118 7.87 -6.94 8.48
N LEU A 119 7.44 -8.17 8.16
CA LEU A 119 6.39 -8.42 7.20
C LEU A 119 5.03 -7.91 7.70
N VAL A 120 4.67 -8.18 8.95
CA VAL A 120 3.44 -7.68 9.58
C VAL A 120 3.41 -6.16 9.58
N VAL A 121 4.53 -5.51 9.94
CA VAL A 121 4.66 -4.04 9.89
C VAL A 121 4.56 -3.53 8.45
N SER A 122 5.15 -4.23 7.47
CA SER A 122 5.06 -3.86 6.05
C SER A 122 3.63 -3.92 5.52
N VAL A 123 2.94 -5.03 5.81
CA VAL A 123 1.53 -5.23 5.45
C VAL A 123 0.65 -4.20 6.17
N GLY A 124 0.88 -3.97 7.47
CA GLY A 124 0.21 -2.94 8.26
C GLY A 124 0.40 -1.53 7.70
N ALA A 125 1.61 -1.16 7.29
CA ALA A 125 1.88 0.13 6.68
C ALA A 125 1.16 0.30 5.33
N ASN A 126 1.11 -0.77 4.51
CA ASN A 126 0.29 -0.79 3.30
C ASN A 126 -1.22 -0.71 3.59
N LEU A 127 -1.67 -1.22 4.73
CA LEU A 127 -3.06 -1.08 5.22
C LEU A 127 -3.38 0.33 5.76
N VAL A 128 -2.38 1.15 6.10
CA VAL A 128 -2.59 2.56 6.48
C VAL A 128 -2.58 3.49 5.25
N TRP A 129 -1.94 3.08 4.15
CA TRP A 129 -1.89 3.87 2.93
C TRP A 129 -3.23 3.91 2.16
N VAL A 130 -3.29 4.55 0.99
CA VAL A 130 -4.51 4.49 0.14
C VAL A 130 -4.61 3.07 -0.41
N GLY A 131 -5.78 2.45 -0.27
CA GLY A 131 -6.02 1.13 -0.83
C GLY A 131 -6.75 1.24 -2.15
N VAL A 132 -6.41 0.39 -3.12
CA VAL A 132 -7.16 0.26 -4.37
C VAL A 132 -7.77 -1.12 -4.39
N THR A 133 -9.08 -1.19 -4.54
CA THR A 133 -9.79 -2.44 -4.76
C THR A 133 -10.43 -2.42 -6.14
N ASN A 134 -10.19 -3.48 -6.91
CA ASN A 134 -10.82 -3.61 -8.23
C ASN A 134 -12.32 -3.88 -8.04
N THR A 135 -13.14 -3.26 -8.88
CA THR A 135 -14.57 -3.58 -8.95
C THR A 135 -14.81 -4.63 -10.04
N ARG A 136 -16.02 -5.19 -10.12
CA ARG A 136 -16.37 -6.11 -11.21
C ARG A 136 -16.35 -5.45 -12.61
N ARG A 137 -16.33 -4.12 -12.69
CA ARG A 137 -16.18 -3.37 -13.96
C ARG A 137 -14.72 -3.02 -14.20
N ARG A 138 -14.17 -3.44 -15.34
CA ARG A 138 -12.74 -3.30 -15.69
C ARG A 138 -12.20 -1.86 -15.69
N ASP A 139 -13.07 -0.87 -15.85
CA ASP A 139 -12.65 0.53 -16.04
C ASP A 139 -12.74 1.38 -14.77
N GLN A 140 -13.22 0.82 -13.66
CA GLN A 140 -13.38 1.56 -12.40
C GLN A 140 -12.64 0.87 -11.26
N VAL A 141 -12.01 1.67 -10.41
CA VAL A 141 -11.38 1.21 -9.18
C VAL A 141 -11.95 1.97 -7.99
N PHE A 142 -12.13 1.26 -6.88
CA PHE A 142 -12.51 1.90 -5.62
C PHE A 142 -11.25 2.31 -4.88
N LEU A 143 -11.10 3.62 -4.70
CA LEU A 143 -10.15 4.15 -3.75
C LEU A 143 -10.73 4.00 -2.36
N THR A 144 -10.08 3.20 -1.53
CA THR A 144 -10.43 2.98 -0.12
C THR A 144 -9.47 3.76 0.77
N ARG A 145 -9.91 4.04 2.00
CA ARG A 145 -9.12 4.76 3.01
C ARG A 145 -8.75 6.18 2.56
N VAL A 146 -9.64 6.84 1.83
CA VAL A 146 -9.47 8.24 1.41
C VAL A 146 -10.12 9.20 2.40
N HIS A 147 -9.68 10.46 2.37
CA HIS A 147 -10.27 11.52 3.19
C HIS A 147 -11.71 11.84 2.73
N PRO A 148 -12.68 12.06 3.64
CA PRO A 148 -14.07 12.35 3.28
C PRO A 148 -14.21 13.54 2.32
N ARG A 149 -13.43 14.61 2.52
CA ARG A 149 -13.42 15.78 1.64
C ARG A 149 -13.01 15.45 0.20
N PHE A 150 -12.02 14.57 0.03
CA PHE A 150 -11.60 14.11 -1.29
C PHE A 150 -12.72 13.32 -1.97
N ALA A 151 -13.36 12.39 -1.24
CA ALA A 151 -14.48 11.62 -1.77
C ALA A 151 -15.67 12.51 -2.16
N TYR A 152 -15.96 13.55 -1.37
CA TYR A 152 -17.01 14.52 -1.67
C TYR A 152 -16.74 15.31 -2.96
N GLU A 153 -15.53 15.85 -3.14
CA GLU A 153 -15.15 16.60 -4.34
C GLU A 153 -15.17 15.73 -5.60
N LEU A 154 -14.73 14.48 -5.45
CA LEU A 154 -14.76 13.50 -6.52
C LEU A 154 -16.21 13.18 -6.93
N GLY A 155 -17.11 13.00 -5.96
CA GLY A 155 -18.54 12.80 -6.20
C GLY A 155 -19.21 14.00 -6.88
N ARG A 156 -18.81 15.24 -6.55
CA ARG A 156 -19.29 16.46 -7.24
C ARG A 156 -18.87 16.52 -8.71
N ARG A 157 -17.71 15.96 -9.06
CA ARG A 157 -17.22 15.92 -10.44
C ARG A 157 -17.88 14.81 -11.26
N SER A 158 -18.13 13.64 -10.67
CA SER A 158 -18.74 12.51 -11.38
C SER A 158 -20.19 12.75 -11.83
N VAL A 159 -20.88 13.75 -11.25
CA VAL A 159 -22.26 14.12 -11.63
C VAL A 159 -22.29 15.14 -12.77
N ARG A 160 -21.15 15.76 -13.10
CA ARG A 160 -21.05 16.82 -14.14
C ARG A 160 -20.60 16.31 -15.51
N VAL A 161 -20.44 15.00 -15.67
CA VAL A 161 -20.11 14.30 -16.91
C VAL A 161 -21.33 13.51 -17.36
#